data_AF-X0SSW3-F1
#
_entry.id   AF-X0SSW3-F1
#
_cell.length_a   1.000
_cell.length_b   1.000
_cell.length_c   1.000
_cell.angle_alpha   90.00
_cell.angle_beta   90.00
_cell.angle_gamma   90.00
#
_symmetry.space_group_name_H-M   'P 1'
#
loop_
_entity.id
_entity.type
_entity.pdbx_description
1 polymer ?
#
loop_
_entity_poly.entity_id
_entity_poly.type
_entity_poly.pdbx_seq_one_letter_code
_entity_poly.pdbx_strand_id
1 'polypeptide(L)'
;MADEEVEISRGNSAASLLQNTLLIEALDSIEQHFREAIENSALSRSDVREEAYHMLCASKVFRKHLTHHIETGKMASVAFAQREDQETRERDHREWDGSPDGRTGSGYPQSS
;
A
#
# COMPACT_ATOMS: atom_id res chain seq x y z
N MET A 1 -12.29 0.57 10.37
CA MET A 1 -12.74 -0.65 9.68
C MET A 1 -13.02 -0.38 8.21
N ALA A 2 -14.05 0.40 7.84
CA ALA A 2 -14.34 0.65 6.41
C ALA A 2 -13.22 1.40 5.64
N ASP A 3 -12.60 2.40 6.27
CA ASP A 3 -11.61 3.25 5.57
C ASP A 3 -10.29 2.51 5.30
N GLU A 4 -9.84 1.64 6.20
CA GLU A 4 -8.60 0.88 6.04
C GLU A 4 -8.71 -0.14 4.91
N GLU A 5 -9.83 -0.88 4.86
CA GLU A 5 -10.08 -1.87 3.83
C GLU A 5 -10.21 -1.23 2.43
N VAL A 6 -10.82 -0.04 2.35
CA VAL A 6 -10.89 0.75 1.12
C VAL A 6 -9.50 1.14 0.63
N GLU A 7 -8.66 1.67 1.50
CA GLU A 7 -7.30 2.09 1.11
C GLU A 7 -6.40 0.90 0.74
N ILE A 8 -6.55 -0.25 1.40
CA ILE A 8 -5.89 -1.51 1.00
C ILE A 8 -6.33 -1.93 -0.41
N SER A 9 -7.65 -1.94 -0.67
CA SER A 9 -8.21 -2.30 -1.98
C SER A 9 -7.74 -1.36 -3.10
N ARG A 10 -7.70 -0.06 -2.83
CA ARG A 10 -7.17 0.95 -3.76
C ARG A 10 -5.69 0.74 -4.03
N GLY A 11 -4.90 0.47 -3.00
CA GLY A 11 -3.47 0.16 -3.15
C GLY A 11 -3.22 -1.08 -4.01
N ASN A 12 -4.00 -2.15 -3.79
CA ASN A 12 -3.92 -3.37 -4.60
C ASN A 12 -4.30 -3.10 -6.07
N SER A 13 -5.37 -2.36 -6.30
CA SER A 13 -5.81 -1.99 -7.65
C SER A 13 -4.76 -1.15 -8.38
N ALA A 14 -4.16 -0.17 -7.69
CA ALA A 14 -3.07 0.64 -8.24
C ALA A 14 -1.83 -0.20 -8.57
N ALA A 15 -1.49 -1.18 -7.73
CA ALA A 15 -0.40 -2.12 -8.01
C ALA A 15 -0.68 -2.97 -9.25
N SER A 16 -1.91 -3.49 -9.40
CA SER A 16 -2.31 -4.25 -10.59
C SER A 16 -2.25 -3.41 -11.87
N LEU A 17 -2.66 -2.13 -11.80
CA LEU A 17 -2.52 -1.21 -12.93
C LEU A 17 -1.05 -1.02 -13.32
N LEU A 18 -0.16 -0.79 -12.35
CA LEU A 18 1.28 -0.63 -12.62
C LEU A 18 2.00 -1.91 -13.02
N GLN A 19 1.35 -3.08 -12.96
CA GLN A 19 1.85 -4.34 -13.49
C GLN A 19 1.23 -4.69 -14.85
N ASN A 20 0.20 -3.95 -15.29
CA ASN A 20 -0.44 -4.17 -16.57
C ASN A 20 0.50 -3.77 -17.72
N THR A 21 0.93 -4.77 -18.50
CA THR A 21 1.88 -4.58 -19.60
C THR A 21 1.42 -3.54 -20.62
N LEU A 22 0.14 -3.56 -21.02
CA LEU A 22 -0.39 -2.61 -22.00
C LEU A 22 -0.37 -1.18 -21.47
N LEU A 23 -0.67 -0.98 -20.18
CA LEU A 23 -0.59 0.35 -19.57
C LEU A 23 0.85 0.85 -19.48
N ILE A 24 1.80 -0.02 -19.12
CA ILE A 24 3.22 0.32 -19.07
C ILE A 24 3.70 0.72 -20.47
N GLU A 25 3.43 -0.10 -21.48
CA GLU A 25 3.81 0.16 -22.87
C GLU A 25 3.20 1.47 -23.39
N ALA A 26 1.93 1.73 -23.09
CA ALA A 26 1.27 2.97 -23.48
C ALA A 26 1.93 4.20 -22.85
N LEU A 27 2.21 4.16 -21.54
CA LEU A 27 2.87 5.27 -20.84
C LEU A 27 4.31 5.48 -21.33
N ASP A 28 5.06 4.41 -21.58
CA ASP A 28 6.42 4.49 -22.11
C ASP A 28 6.43 5.04 -23.54
N SER A 29 5.48 4.63 -24.37
CA SER A 29 5.29 5.18 -25.73
C SER A 29 4.95 6.67 -25.69
N ILE A 30 4.06 7.09 -24.79
CA ILE A 30 3.71 8.51 -24.57
C ILE A 30 4.95 9.31 -24.16
N GLU A 31 5.72 8.79 -23.19
CA GLU A 31 6.93 9.46 -22.73
C GLU A 31 7.99 9.56 -23.82
N GLN A 32 8.19 8.50 -24.60
CA GLN A 32 9.14 8.52 -25.70
C GLN A 32 8.73 9.53 -26.78
N HIS A 33 7.45 9.54 -27.16
CA HIS A 33 6.91 10.46 -28.16
C HIS A 33 7.15 11.93 -27.79
N PHE A 34 6.86 12.30 -26.54
CA PHE A 34 7.03 13.70 -26.11
C PHE A 34 8.50 14.08 -25.89
N ARG A 35 9.36 13.15 -25.50
CA ARG A 35 10.82 13.39 -25.48
C ARG A 35 11.34 13.69 -26.87
N GLU A 36 10.99 12.85 -27.84
CA GLU A 36 11.36 13.05 -29.25
C GLU A 36 10.81 14.36 -29.81
N ALA A 37 9.58 14.76 -29.43
CA ALA A 37 9.01 16.04 -29.83
C ALA A 37 9.82 17.23 -29.31
N ILE A 38 10.30 17.17 -28.06
CA ILE A 38 11.17 18.22 -27.49
C ILE A 38 12.52 18.24 -28.19
N GLU A 39 13.15 17.07 -28.37
CA GLU A 39 14.50 16.93 -28.94
C GLU A 39 14.56 17.34 -30.41
N ASN A 40 13.54 17.01 -31.20
CA ASN A 40 13.51 17.27 -32.64
C ASN A 40 12.84 18.60 -33.02
N SER A 41 12.26 19.32 -32.06
CA SER A 41 11.65 20.63 -32.33
C SER A 41 12.71 21.70 -32.60
N ALA A 42 12.42 22.58 -33.57
CA ALA A 42 13.21 23.79 -33.76
C ALA A 42 13.12 24.71 -32.53
N LEU A 43 14.21 25.38 -32.18
CA LEU A 43 14.27 26.28 -31.02
C LEU A 43 13.23 27.41 -31.06
N SER A 44 12.75 27.78 -32.25
CA SER A 44 11.70 28.77 -32.46
C SER A 44 10.29 28.29 -32.08
N ARG A 45 10.09 26.98 -31.87
CA ARG A 45 8.82 26.37 -31.45
C ARG A 45 8.80 26.13 -29.95
N SER A 46 8.99 27.20 -29.17
CA SER A 46 9.03 27.12 -27.71
C SER A 46 7.71 26.63 -27.10
N ASP A 47 6.60 26.98 -27.73
CA ASP A 47 5.23 26.56 -27.40
C ASP A 47 5.07 25.02 -27.43
N VAL A 48 5.53 24.38 -28.50
CA VAL A 48 5.44 22.92 -28.66
C VAL A 48 6.31 22.20 -27.64
N ARG A 49 7.49 22.75 -27.32
CA ARG A 49 8.39 22.18 -26.32
C ARG A 49 7.79 22.25 -24.93
N GLU A 50 7.15 23.36 -24.60
CA GLU A 50 6.46 23.56 -23.33
C GLU A 50 5.28 22.60 -23.18
N GLU A 51 4.46 22.47 -24.23
CA GLU A 51 3.34 21.52 -24.23
C GLU A 51 3.81 20.07 -24.06
N ALA A 52 4.80 19.64 -24.85
CA ALA A 52 5.38 18.31 -24.72
C ALA A 52 6.00 18.07 -23.33
N TYR A 53 6.62 19.08 -22.73
CA TYR A 53 7.14 19.01 -21.37
C TYR A 53 6.03 18.84 -20.33
N HIS A 54 4.92 19.56 -20.46
CA HIS A 54 3.77 19.40 -19.57
C HIS A 54 3.16 18.00 -19.67
N MET A 55 3.07 17.45 -20.88
CA MET A 55 2.59 16.08 -21.08
C MET A 55 3.51 15.03 -20.46
N LEU A 56 4.84 15.21 -20.56
CA LEU A 56 5.81 14.37 -19.84
C LEU A 56 5.66 14.47 -18.32
N CYS A 57 5.43 15.67 -17.81
CA CYS A 57 5.18 15.86 -16.38
C CYS A 57 3.89 15.16 -15.95
N ALA A 58 2.83 15.25 -16.76
CA ALA A 58 1.55 14.61 -16.47
C ALA A 58 1.68 13.07 -16.40
N SER A 59 2.42 12.42 -17.31
CA SER A 59 2.63 10.96 -17.24
C SER A 59 3.36 10.55 -15.95
N LYS A 60 4.38 11.32 -15.56
CA LYS A 60 5.13 11.08 -14.33
C LYS A 60 4.27 11.28 -13.09
N VAL A 61 3.44 12.32 -13.07
CA VAL A 61 2.48 12.57 -11.99
C VAL A 61 1.46 11.44 -11.90
N PHE A 62 0.97 10.93 -13.03
CA PHE A 62 0.06 9.78 -13.05
C PHE A 62 0.69 8.55 -12.40
N ARG A 63 1.91 8.19 -12.80
CA ARG A 63 2.66 7.07 -12.17
C ARG A 63 2.85 7.30 -10.68
N LYS A 64 3.26 8.52 -10.28
CA LYS A 64 3.45 8.89 -8.87
C LYS A 64 2.15 8.77 -8.07
N HIS A 65 1.02 9.13 -8.64
CA HIS A 65 -0.28 9.03 -7.97
C HIS A 65 -0.66 7.57 -7.70
N LEU A 66 -0.43 6.68 -8.66
CA LEU A 66 -0.63 5.24 -8.44
C LEU A 66 0.31 4.68 -7.39
N THR A 67 1.60 5.06 -7.43
CA THR A 67 2.56 4.68 -6.39
C THR A 67 2.14 5.13 -5.00
N HIS A 68 1.60 6.34 -4.89
CA HIS A 68 1.08 6.86 -3.62
C HIS A 68 -0.06 5.99 -3.05
N HIS A 69 -1.02 5.57 -3.88
CA HIS A 69 -2.08 4.65 -3.43
C HIS A 69 -1.53 3.31 -2.96
N ILE A 70 -0.49 2.79 -3.61
CA ILE A 70 0.18 1.55 -3.19
C ILE A 70 0.82 1.73 -1.80
N GLU A 71 1.52 2.83 -1.58
CA GLU A 71 2.14 3.14 -0.29
C GLU A 71 1.10 3.31 0.81
N THR A 72 0.03 4.07 0.55
CA THR A 72 -1.08 4.27 1.49
C THR A 72 -1.76 2.95 1.82
N GLY A 73 -2.06 2.11 0.83
CA GLY A 73 -2.64 0.78 1.05
C GLY A 73 -1.75 -0.13 1.89
N LYS A 74 -0.42 -0.11 1.67
CA LYS A 74 0.53 -0.85 2.51
C LYS A 74 0.52 -0.37 3.95
N MET A 75 0.47 0.94 4.18
CA MET A 75 0.38 1.49 5.54
C MET A 75 -0.93 1.09 6.22
N ALA A 76 -2.04 1.11 5.48
CA ALA A 76 -3.34 0.68 5.98
C ALA A 76 -3.34 -0.81 6.35
N SER A 77 -2.71 -1.69 5.56
CA SER A 77 -2.53 -3.11 5.90
C SER A 77 -1.75 -3.31 7.20
N VAL A 78 -0.66 -2.56 7.41
CA VAL A 78 0.12 -2.64 8.64
C VAL A 78 -0.70 -2.16 9.85
N ALA A 79 -1.42 -1.04 9.71
CA ALA A 79 -2.27 -0.50 10.77
C ALA A 79 -3.40 -1.46 11.15
N PHE A 80 -4.01 -2.12 10.15
CA PHE A 80 -5.05 -3.12 10.36
C PHE A 80 -4.52 -4.32 11.16
N ALA A 81 -3.38 -4.90 10.74
CA ALA A 81 -2.78 -6.04 11.42
C ALA A 81 -2.38 -5.72 12.88
N GLN A 82 -1.84 -4.52 13.12
CA GLN A 82 -1.49 -4.08 14.48
C GLN A 82 -2.70 -3.99 15.40
N ARG A 83 -3.85 -3.55 14.88
CA ARG A 83 -5.09 -3.47 15.66
C ARG A 83 -5.62 -4.86 16.00
N GLU A 84 -5.63 -5.77 15.04
CA GLU A 84 -6.07 -7.16 15.24
C GLU A 84 -5.19 -7.88 16.30
N ASP A 85 -3.88 -7.68 16.23
CA ASP A 85 -2.93 -8.19 17.25
C ASP A 85 -3.23 -7.61 18.64
N GLN A 86 -3.54 -6.32 18.72
CA GLN A 86 -3.86 -5.66 19.99
C GLN A 86 -5.18 -6.20 20.57
N GLU A 87 -6.22 -6.33 19.75
CA GLU A 87 -7.52 -6.87 20.16
C GLU A 87 -7.41 -8.32 20.62
N THR A 88 -6.60 -9.13 19.94
CA THR A 88 -6.33 -10.52 20.32
C THR A 88 -5.61 -10.57 21.67
N ARG A 89 -4.58 -9.75 21.88
CA ARG A 89 -3.86 -9.66 23.17
C ARG A 89 -4.78 -9.20 24.30
N GLU A 90 -5.65 -8.22 24.04
CA GLU A 90 -6.60 -7.70 25.03
C GLU A 90 -7.71 -8.70 25.35
N ARG A 91 -8.11 -9.52 24.38
CA ARG A 91 -9.04 -10.63 24.58
C ARG A 91 -8.38 -11.72 25.42
N ASP A 92 -7.18 -12.16 25.04
CA ASP A 92 -6.42 -13.18 25.76
C ASP A 92 -6.13 -12.74 27.21
N HIS A 93 -5.79 -11.46 27.43
CA HIS A 93 -5.62 -10.90 28.78
C HIS A 93 -6.94 -10.80 29.55
N ARG A 94 -8.08 -10.54 28.90
CA ARG A 94 -9.40 -10.57 29.56
C ARG A 94 -9.85 -11.99 29.91
N GLU A 95 -9.47 -12.96 29.09
CA GLU A 95 -9.76 -14.38 29.30
C GLU A 95 -8.81 -15.00 30.36
N TRP A 96 -7.60 -14.46 30.51
CA TRP A 96 -6.66 -14.75 31.59
C TRP A 96 -6.91 -13.83 32.80
N ASP A 97 -7.97 -14.11 33.57
CA ASP A 97 -8.28 -13.37 34.81
C ASP A 97 -7.44 -13.79 36.03
N GLY A 98 -6.51 -14.73 35.85
CA GLY A 98 -5.64 -15.20 36.92
C GLY A 98 -6.43 -15.79 38.09
N SER A 99 -7.18 -16.87 37.88
CA SER A 99 -7.57 -17.75 38.98
C SER A 99 -6.44 -18.76 39.28
N PRO A 100 -5.63 -18.58 40.35
CA PRO A 100 -4.78 -19.63 40.90
C PRO A 100 -5.55 -20.66 41.75
N ASP A 101 -6.89 -20.61 41.78
CA ASP A 101 -7.71 -21.49 42.65
C ASP A 101 -8.35 -22.65 41.87
N GLY A 102 -7.50 -23.49 41.28
CA GLY A 102 -7.82 -24.88 41.03
C GLY A 102 -7.48 -25.71 42.26
N ARG A 103 -8.41 -25.84 43.20
CA ARG A 103 -8.36 -26.88 44.24
C ARG A 103 -8.13 -28.26 43.59
N THR A 104 -6.89 -28.72 43.54
CA THR A 104 -6.59 -30.17 43.57
C THR A 104 -6.32 -30.53 45.01
N GLY A 105 -7.40 -30.70 45.78
CA GLY A 105 -7.32 -31.51 46.98
C GLY A 105 -7.06 -32.95 46.56
N SER A 106 -5.86 -33.47 46.82
CA SER A 106 -5.63 -34.89 47.11
C SER A 106 -4.18 -35.14 47.48
N GLY A 107 -3.95 -35.34 48.78
CA GLY A 107 -3.03 -36.35 49.32
C GLY A 107 -1.54 -36.19 49.02
N TYR A 108 -0.81 -35.64 50.00
CA TYR A 108 0.55 -36.11 50.27
C TYR A 108 0.48 -37.60 50.64
N PRO A 109 1.22 -38.52 49.98
CA PRO A 109 1.63 -39.74 50.63
C PRO A 109 2.91 -39.41 51.41
N GLN A 110 2.81 -39.44 52.73
CA GLN A 110 3.97 -39.77 53.55
C GLN A 110 4.35 -41.22 53.25
N SER A 111 5.63 -41.46 52.96
CA SER A 111 6.20 -42.79 53.16
C SER A 111 7.66 -42.66 53.56
N SER A 112 7.95 -43.46 54.59
CA SER A 112 9.13 -43.58 55.42
C SER A 112 10.38 -44.08 54.73
#